data_AF-A0A953DXS2-F1
#
_entry.id   AF-A0A953DXS2-F1
#
_cell.length_a   1.000
_cell.length_b   1.000
_cell.length_c   1.000
_cell.angle_alpha   90.00
_cell.angle_beta   90.00
_cell.angle_gamma   90.00
#
_symmetry.space_group_name_H-M   'P 1'
#
loop_
_entity.id
_entity.type
_entity.pdbx_description
1 polymer ?
#
loop_
_entity_poly.entity_id
_entity_poly.type
_entity_poly.pdbx_seq_one_letter_code
_entity_poly.pdbx_strand_id
1 'polypeptide(L)'
;MMKNFNDIWALQSVLKELYEKAPGDMEQRRLAFVRFLEQQLELNGGDALLYGSTVLTRNAEGLSDWVGFGALKVSGTWISMAQQGMAAALLTSQTETWRFSQDLMCEHVLERYEGYVSPFGSSYSRPASTREGFIWAPSDLSDPNLNVVIVPLSGGSARRLTFGWTDQELHPRKCSINGVAFVKQ
;
A
#
# COMPACT_ATOMS: atom_id res chain seq x y z
N MET A 1 22.93 -6.10 -3.36
CA MET A 1 22.61 -4.76 -2.82
C MET A 1 21.97 -3.97 -3.96
N MET A 2 20.65 -3.77 -3.86
CA MET A 2 19.77 -3.14 -4.87
C MET A 2 20.27 -1.74 -5.23
N LYS A 3 20.55 -1.46 -6.51
CA LYS A 3 21.15 -0.19 -6.91
C LYS A 3 20.18 0.83 -7.50
N ASN A 4 19.00 0.42 -7.98
CA ASN A 4 18.17 1.30 -8.81
C ASN A 4 16.68 1.40 -8.41
N PHE A 5 16.27 0.80 -7.28
CA PHE A 5 14.86 0.80 -6.85
C PHE A 5 14.76 0.96 -5.33
N ASN A 6 15.30 2.07 -4.81
CA ASN A 6 15.48 2.27 -3.38
C ASN A 6 14.46 3.23 -2.77
N ASP A 7 13.79 4.03 -3.59
CA ASP A 7 12.82 5.03 -3.14
C ASP A 7 11.88 5.49 -4.28
N ILE A 8 10.91 6.30 -3.91
CA ILE A 8 9.94 6.91 -4.84
C ILE A 8 10.64 7.65 -5.98
N TRP A 9 11.73 8.39 -5.72
CA TRP A 9 12.40 9.17 -6.76
C TRP A 9 13.12 8.28 -7.79
N ALA A 10 13.68 7.16 -7.35
CA ALA A 10 14.23 6.14 -8.23
C ALA A 10 13.14 5.54 -9.12
N LEU A 11 11.97 5.21 -8.56
CA LEU A 11 10.81 4.76 -9.33
C LEU A 11 10.41 5.83 -10.37
N GLN A 12 10.28 7.10 -9.97
CA GLN A 12 9.95 8.19 -10.90
C GLN A 12 10.96 8.30 -12.05
N SER A 13 12.25 8.18 -11.74
CA SER A 13 13.34 8.24 -12.73
C SER A 13 13.24 7.10 -13.74
N VAL A 14 13.01 5.86 -13.28
CA VAL A 14 12.78 4.70 -14.14
C VAL A 14 11.58 4.93 -15.05
N LEU A 15 10.45 5.40 -14.51
CA LEU A 15 9.25 5.66 -15.30
C LEU A 15 9.48 6.75 -16.35
N LYS A 16 10.26 7.78 -16.03
CA LYS A 16 10.63 8.85 -16.97
C LYS A 16 11.52 8.32 -18.10
N GLU A 17 12.54 7.53 -17.79
CA GLU A 17 13.38 6.91 -18.83
C GLU A 17 12.58 6.00 -19.77
N LEU A 18 11.62 5.25 -19.21
CA LEU A 18 10.73 4.40 -20.01
C LEU A 18 9.84 5.23 -20.94
N TYR A 19 9.35 6.38 -20.47
CA TYR A 19 8.61 7.34 -21.29
C TYR A 19 9.44 7.83 -22.49
N GLU A 20 10.67 8.27 -22.23
CA GLU A 20 11.57 8.82 -23.27
C GLU A 20 11.95 7.78 -24.34
N LYS A 21 12.07 6.50 -23.97
CA LYS A 21 12.45 5.41 -24.90
C LYS A 21 11.32 4.98 -25.83
N ALA A 22 10.07 5.13 -25.42
CA ALA A 22 8.89 4.70 -26.17
C ALA A 22 7.72 5.68 -26.00
N PRO A 23 7.85 6.92 -26.52
CA PRO A 23 6.81 7.92 -26.39
C PRO A 23 5.55 7.48 -27.14
N GLY A 24 4.40 7.53 -26.47
CA GLY A 24 3.10 7.17 -27.05
C GLY A 24 2.79 5.67 -27.09
N ASP A 25 3.78 4.78 -26.93
CA ASP A 25 3.57 3.32 -26.88
C ASP A 25 3.46 2.85 -25.42
N MET A 26 2.23 2.71 -24.94
CA MET A 26 1.97 2.30 -23.55
C MET A 26 2.28 0.82 -23.29
N GLU A 27 2.00 -0.06 -24.27
CA GLU A 27 2.20 -1.49 -24.10
C GLU A 27 3.69 -1.82 -24.07
N GLN A 28 4.49 -1.20 -24.94
CA GLN A 28 5.94 -1.35 -24.92
C GLN A 28 6.55 -0.85 -23.61
N ARG A 29 6.09 0.28 -23.07
CA ARG A 29 6.53 0.80 -21.77
C ARG A 29 6.17 -0.12 -20.62
N ARG A 30 4.93 -0.62 -20.59
CA ARG A 30 4.50 -1.58 -19.56
C ARG A 30 5.33 -2.86 -19.63
N LEU A 31 5.55 -3.42 -20.82
CA LEU A 31 6.38 -4.61 -20.99
C LEU A 31 7.82 -4.38 -20.54
N ALA A 32 8.42 -3.24 -20.90
CA ALA A 32 9.77 -2.88 -20.47
C ALA A 32 9.85 -2.70 -18.94
N PHE A 33 8.82 -2.10 -18.33
CA PHE A 33 8.74 -1.97 -16.88
C PHE A 33 8.60 -3.31 -16.17
N VAL A 34 7.74 -4.20 -16.67
CA VAL A 34 7.57 -5.56 -16.13
C VAL A 34 8.90 -6.31 -16.16
N ARG A 35 9.61 -6.30 -17.30
CA ARG A 35 10.95 -6.91 -17.40
C ARG A 35 11.96 -6.30 -16.43
N PHE A 36 11.92 -4.98 -16.24
CA PHE A 36 12.75 -4.30 -15.26
C PHE A 36 12.44 -4.79 -13.83
N LEU A 37 11.16 -4.95 -13.48
CA LEU A 37 10.74 -5.44 -12.17
C LEU A 37 11.17 -6.89 -11.94
N GLU A 38 11.03 -7.77 -12.94
CA GLU A 38 11.52 -9.16 -12.89
C GLU A 38 13.04 -9.21 -12.67
N GLN A 39 13.80 -8.31 -13.31
CA GLN A 39 15.26 -8.31 -13.22
C GLN A 39 15.82 -7.63 -11.98
N GLN A 40 15.21 -6.54 -11.51
CA GLN A 40 15.74 -5.71 -10.43
C GLN A 40 15.14 -6.04 -9.06
N LEU A 41 13.88 -6.50 -9.03
CA LEU A 41 13.19 -6.87 -7.80
C LEU A 41 12.95 -8.37 -7.70
N GLU A 42 13.42 -9.16 -8.68
CA GLU A 42 13.28 -10.61 -8.72
C GLU A 42 11.82 -11.07 -8.58
N LEU A 43 10.87 -10.23 -9.02
CA LEU A 43 9.46 -10.55 -8.97
C LEU A 43 9.14 -11.66 -9.98
N ASN A 44 8.25 -12.57 -9.60
CA ASN A 44 7.69 -13.49 -10.58
C ASN A 44 6.85 -12.71 -11.62
N GLY A 45 6.66 -13.29 -12.81
CA GLY A 45 5.99 -12.59 -13.90
C GLY A 45 4.55 -12.16 -13.61
N GLY A 46 3.83 -12.87 -12.73
CA GLY A 46 2.49 -12.49 -12.30
C GLY A 46 2.49 -11.23 -11.43
N ASP A 47 3.36 -11.19 -10.44
CA ASP A 47 3.51 -10.05 -9.52
C ASP A 47 4.10 -8.84 -10.24
N ALA A 48 5.09 -9.05 -11.13
CA ALA A 48 5.65 -8.00 -11.97
C ALA A 48 4.58 -7.41 -12.90
N LEU A 49 3.73 -8.24 -13.50
CA LEU A 49 2.62 -7.79 -14.33
C LEU A 49 1.58 -6.99 -13.54
N LEU A 50 1.21 -7.46 -12.34
CA LEU A 50 0.28 -6.73 -11.49
C LEU A 50 0.87 -5.38 -11.06
N TYR A 51 2.14 -5.36 -10.69
CA TYR A 51 2.86 -4.14 -10.33
C TYR A 51 2.89 -3.16 -11.49
N GLY A 52 3.39 -3.60 -12.65
CA GLY A 52 3.50 -2.76 -13.84
C GLY A 52 2.16 -2.23 -14.32
N SER A 53 1.11 -3.05 -14.35
CA SER A 53 -0.24 -2.63 -14.75
C SER A 53 -0.93 -1.71 -13.75
N THR A 54 -0.55 -1.78 -12.47
CA THR A 54 -1.10 -0.88 -11.44
C THR A 54 -0.42 0.49 -11.52
N VAL A 55 0.92 0.51 -11.57
CA VAL A 55 1.70 1.76 -11.64
C VAL A 55 1.46 2.48 -12.96
N LEU A 56 1.53 1.78 -14.09
CA LEU A 56 1.33 2.32 -15.44
C LEU A 56 -0.08 1.99 -15.95
N THR A 57 -1.02 2.86 -15.58
CA THR A 57 -2.44 2.75 -15.91
C THR A 57 -2.83 3.61 -17.12
N ARG A 58 -2.25 4.80 -17.27
CA ARG A 58 -2.62 5.76 -18.34
C ARG A 58 -1.52 5.94 -19.38
N ASN A 59 -1.93 6.16 -20.63
CA ASN A 59 -1.02 6.64 -21.67
C ASN A 59 -1.01 8.18 -21.67
N ALA A 60 -0.29 8.78 -20.73
CA ALA A 60 -0.16 10.24 -20.64
C ALA A 60 1.29 10.68 -20.48
N GLU A 61 1.54 11.97 -20.68
CA GLU A 61 2.79 12.63 -20.28
C GLU A 61 2.73 12.94 -18.77
N GLY A 62 3.89 12.92 -18.08
CA GLY A 62 3.97 13.22 -16.64
C GLY A 62 3.54 12.10 -15.70
N LEU A 63 3.43 10.84 -16.16
CA LEU A 63 3.05 9.68 -15.33
C LEU A 63 3.96 9.52 -14.11
N SER A 64 5.26 9.76 -14.28
CA SER A 64 6.25 9.75 -13.19
C SER A 64 5.89 10.75 -12.09
N ASP A 65 5.41 11.93 -12.46
CA ASP A 65 5.06 12.98 -11.50
C ASP A 65 3.79 12.60 -10.74
N TRP A 66 2.78 12.04 -11.43
CA TRP A 66 1.56 11.52 -10.80
C TRP A 66 1.84 10.39 -9.82
N VAL A 67 2.71 9.45 -10.17
CA VAL A 67 3.16 8.38 -9.26
C VAL A 67 3.84 8.99 -8.04
N GLY A 68 4.71 9.99 -8.21
CA GLY A 68 5.34 10.69 -7.10
C GLY A 68 4.36 11.40 -6.18
N PHE A 69 3.42 12.18 -6.74
CA PHE A 69 2.38 12.85 -5.96
C PHE A 69 1.49 11.86 -5.21
N GLY A 70 1.07 10.77 -5.87
CA GLY A 70 0.33 9.69 -5.23
C GLY A 70 1.11 9.05 -4.07
N ALA A 71 2.42 8.86 -4.25
CA ALA A 71 3.27 8.27 -3.25
C ALA A 71 3.41 9.20 -2.02
N LEU A 72 3.52 10.51 -2.23
CA LEU A 72 3.55 11.49 -1.15
C LEU A 72 2.24 11.51 -0.35
N LYS A 73 1.08 11.40 -1.01
CA LYS A 73 -0.23 11.31 -0.32
C LYS A 73 -0.33 10.05 0.56
N VAL A 74 0.05 8.90 0.00
CA VAL A 74 -0.02 7.58 0.67
C VAL A 74 1.02 7.42 1.78
N SER A 75 2.22 7.96 1.61
CA SER A 75 3.32 7.81 2.56
C SER A 75 2.93 8.28 3.96
N GLY A 76 3.25 7.50 4.99
CA GLY A 76 2.90 7.76 6.39
C GLY A 76 2.31 6.53 7.09
N THR A 77 1.86 6.73 8.33
CA THR A 77 1.22 5.68 9.13
C THR A 77 -0.29 5.90 9.15
N TRP A 78 -1.04 4.91 8.71
CA TRP A 78 -2.50 4.90 8.68
C TRP A 78 -3.02 3.91 9.70
N ILE A 79 -3.90 4.37 10.59
CA ILE A 79 -4.43 3.57 11.69
C ILE A 79 -5.94 3.51 11.59
N SER A 80 -6.48 2.30 11.70
CA SER A 80 -7.90 2.03 11.91
C SER A 80 -8.06 1.32 13.25
N MET A 81 -9.11 1.70 13.98
CA MET A 81 -9.46 1.08 15.25
C MET A 81 -10.93 0.71 15.23
N ALA A 82 -11.21 -0.55 15.56
CA ALA A 82 -12.54 -1.06 15.80
C ALA A 82 -12.61 -1.61 17.22
N GLN A 83 -13.59 -1.17 17.99
CA GLN A 83 -13.83 -1.68 19.34
C GLN A 83 -15.29 -2.11 19.44
N GLN A 84 -15.52 -3.30 19.99
CA GLN A 84 -16.83 -3.82 20.29
C GLN A 84 -16.88 -4.25 21.75
N GLY A 85 -17.88 -3.74 22.46
CA GLY A 85 -18.24 -4.22 23.79
C GLY A 85 -19.55 -5.00 23.71
N MET A 86 -19.59 -6.21 24.24
CA MET A 86 -20.83 -6.97 24.40
C MET A 86 -21.34 -6.87 25.86
N ALA A 87 -22.64 -7.07 26.04
CA ALA A 87 -23.21 -7.31 27.37
C ALA A 87 -22.51 -8.52 28.01
N ALA A 88 -22.26 -8.46 29.32
CA ALA A 88 -21.46 -9.41 30.11
C ALA A 88 -19.93 -9.28 30.01
N ALA A 89 -19.39 -8.06 30.01
CA ALA A 89 -17.97 -7.76 30.30
C ALA A 89 -16.92 -8.39 29.36
N LEU A 90 -17.35 -8.79 28.15
CA LEU A 90 -16.47 -9.13 27.04
C LEU A 90 -16.11 -7.86 26.25
N LEU A 91 -14.81 -7.61 26.12
CA LEU A 91 -14.24 -6.53 25.34
C LEU A 91 -13.42 -7.11 24.19
N THR A 92 -13.73 -6.71 22.96
CA THR A 92 -12.90 -7.00 21.79
C THR A 92 -12.45 -5.69 21.14
N SER A 93 -11.18 -5.60 20.80
CA SER A 93 -10.65 -4.49 20.01
C SER A 93 -9.72 -5.00 18.93
N GLN A 94 -9.73 -4.33 17.80
CA GLN A 94 -8.83 -4.56 16.68
C GLN A 94 -8.23 -3.23 16.25
N THR A 95 -6.90 -3.20 16.16
CA THR A 95 -6.15 -2.09 15.58
C THR A 95 -5.47 -2.59 14.32
N GLU A 96 -5.68 -1.89 13.21
CA GLU A 96 -5.03 -2.16 11.94
C GLU A 96 -4.15 -0.98 11.58
N THR A 97 -2.87 -1.24 11.31
CA THR A 97 -1.88 -0.22 10.99
C THR A 97 -1.21 -0.53 9.66
N TRP A 98 -1.22 0.43 8.75
CA TRP A 98 -0.43 0.41 7.53
C TRP A 98 0.62 1.51 7.58
N ARG A 99 1.90 1.16 7.40
CA ARG A 99 2.99 2.13 7.31
C ARG A 99 3.60 2.07 5.92
N PHE A 100 3.43 3.13 5.15
CA PHE A 100 4.02 3.28 3.82
C PHE A 100 5.22 4.22 3.90
N SER A 101 6.40 3.70 3.62
CA SER A 101 7.67 4.43 3.66
C SER A 101 8.08 4.88 2.26
N GLN A 102 8.82 5.99 2.18
CA GLN A 102 9.27 6.56 0.90
C GLN A 102 10.32 5.71 0.18
N ASP A 103 10.92 4.75 0.87
CA ASP A 103 11.83 3.73 0.34
C ASP A 103 11.10 2.57 -0.37
N LEU A 104 9.81 2.76 -0.69
CA LEU A 104 8.92 1.77 -1.30
C LEU A 104 8.67 0.53 -0.42
N MET A 105 9.03 0.59 0.86
CA MET A 105 8.70 -0.45 1.84
C MET A 105 7.39 -0.13 2.55
N CYS A 106 6.61 -1.17 2.81
CA CYS A 106 5.35 -1.07 3.52
C CYS A 106 5.28 -2.14 4.62
N GLU A 107 4.75 -1.77 5.78
CA GLU A 107 4.48 -2.69 6.89
C GLU A 107 2.97 -2.68 7.18
N HIS A 108 2.39 -3.87 7.31
CA HIS A 108 1.03 -4.06 7.81
C HIS A 108 1.09 -4.75 9.17
N VAL A 109 0.44 -4.16 10.17
CA VAL A 109 0.30 -4.75 11.50
C VAL A 109 -1.17 -4.83 11.84
N LEU A 110 -1.63 -6.03 12.21
CA LEU A 110 -2.97 -6.26 12.74
C LEU A 110 -2.85 -6.74 14.17
N GLU A 111 -3.35 -5.94 15.11
CA GLU A 111 -3.40 -6.25 16.52
C GLU A 111 -4.84 -6.52 16.93
N ARG A 112 -5.05 -7.62 17.65
CA ARG A 112 -6.35 -8.01 18.19
C ARG A 112 -6.20 -8.23 19.68
N TYR A 113 -7.21 -7.77 20.41
CA TYR A 113 -7.32 -7.97 21.83
C TYR A 113 -8.71 -8.47 22.16
N GLU A 114 -8.77 -9.56 22.91
CA GLU A 114 -9.99 -10.07 23.53
C GLU A 114 -9.75 -10.17 25.03
N GLY A 115 -10.63 -9.55 25.81
CA GLY A 115 -10.59 -9.58 27.26
C GLY A 115 -11.98 -9.85 27.82
N TYR A 116 -12.05 -10.61 28.91
CA TYR A 116 -13.30 -10.89 29.61
C TYR A 116 -13.08 -10.80 31.12
N VAL A 117 -14.03 -10.18 31.80
CA VAL A 117 -14.04 -10.08 33.26
C VAL A 117 -15.37 -10.61 33.79
N SER A 118 -15.36 -11.80 34.39
CA SER A 118 -16.53 -12.38 35.03
C SER A 118 -16.91 -11.60 36.28
N PRO A 119 -18.21 -11.35 36.54
CA PRO A 119 -18.68 -10.84 37.82
C PRO A 119 -18.41 -11.81 38.99
N PHE A 120 -18.03 -13.07 38.71
CA PHE A 120 -17.71 -14.10 39.71
C PHE A 120 -16.19 -14.27 39.93
N GLY A 121 -15.37 -13.31 39.49
CA GLY A 121 -13.95 -13.22 39.85
C GLY A 121 -12.96 -13.90 38.90
N SER A 122 -13.42 -14.54 37.82
CA SER A 122 -12.54 -15.05 36.76
C SER A 122 -12.30 -14.00 35.66
N SER A 123 -11.11 -13.96 35.09
CA SER A 123 -10.81 -13.09 33.94
C SER A 123 -9.87 -13.79 32.96
N TYR A 124 -9.91 -13.37 31.70
CA TYR A 124 -8.89 -13.75 30.73
C TYR A 124 -8.54 -12.58 29.81
N SER A 125 -7.36 -12.67 29.21
CA SER A 125 -6.82 -11.71 28.24
C SER A 125 -6.10 -12.51 27.14
N ARG A 126 -6.39 -12.19 25.88
CA ARG A 126 -5.84 -12.86 24.70
C ARG A 126 -5.41 -11.82 23.66
N PRO A 127 -4.21 -11.24 23.80
CA PRO A 127 -3.62 -10.42 22.75
C PRO A 127 -3.08 -11.29 21.61
N ALA A 128 -3.23 -10.83 20.37
CA ALA A 128 -2.63 -11.42 19.18
C ALA A 128 -2.13 -10.32 18.23
N SER A 129 -1.02 -10.55 17.56
CA SER A 129 -0.45 -9.60 16.59
C SER A 129 0.09 -10.36 15.38
N THR A 130 -0.24 -9.88 14.18
CA THR A 130 0.35 -10.34 12.92
C THR A 130 1.03 -9.16 12.24
N ARG A 131 2.22 -9.40 11.69
CA ARG A 131 3.02 -8.40 10.98
C ARG A 131 3.44 -8.95 9.62
N GLU A 132 3.23 -8.17 8.57
CA GLU A 132 3.61 -8.48 7.20
C GLU A 132 4.37 -7.31 6.58
N GLY A 133 5.41 -7.62 5.80
CA GLY A 133 6.20 -6.63 5.06
C GLY A 133 5.95 -6.74 3.55
N PHE A 134 5.95 -5.60 2.87
CA PHE A 134 5.68 -5.48 1.44
C PHE A 134 6.62 -4.48 0.76
N ILE A 135 6.80 -4.65 -0.55
CA ILE A 135 7.15 -3.57 -1.46
C ILE A 135 5.86 -2.92 -1.93
N TRP A 136 5.80 -1.61 -2.11
CA TRP A 136 4.61 -0.92 -2.62
C TRP A 136 4.92 0.12 -3.70
N ALA A 137 3.91 0.44 -4.50
CA ALA A 137 3.90 1.65 -5.33
C ALA A 137 2.48 2.09 -5.68
N PRO A 138 2.23 3.40 -5.83
CA PRO A 138 0.95 3.92 -6.28
C PRO A 138 0.81 3.87 -7.80
N SER A 139 -0.43 3.88 -8.27
CA SER A 139 -0.79 4.08 -9.67
C SER A 139 -0.49 5.50 -10.12
N ASP A 140 -0.34 5.68 -11.43
CA ASP A 140 -0.31 7.00 -12.07
C ASP A 140 -1.67 7.73 -12.06
N LEU A 141 -2.74 7.13 -11.54
CA LEU A 141 -4.06 7.76 -11.45
C LEU A 141 -4.10 8.86 -10.38
N SER A 142 -4.78 9.96 -10.71
CA SER A 142 -5.17 10.98 -9.73
C SER A 142 -6.55 10.68 -9.16
N ASP A 143 -6.87 11.32 -8.02
CA ASP A 143 -8.15 11.35 -7.28
C ASP A 143 -9.43 11.08 -8.11
N PRO A 144 -10.50 10.49 -7.52
CA PRO A 144 -10.73 10.32 -6.07
C PRO A 144 -10.21 9.01 -5.48
N ASN A 145 -9.91 8.02 -6.32
CA ASN A 145 -9.44 6.71 -5.90
C ASN A 145 -8.04 6.45 -6.44
N LEU A 146 -7.08 6.22 -5.54
CA LEU A 146 -5.71 5.87 -5.89
C LEU A 146 -5.50 4.38 -5.66
N ASN A 147 -5.04 3.67 -6.69
CA ASN A 147 -4.67 2.26 -6.53
C ASN A 147 -3.21 2.17 -6.08
N VAL A 148 -2.92 1.25 -5.17
CA VAL A 148 -1.58 0.97 -4.68
C VAL A 148 -1.34 -0.53 -4.84
N VAL A 149 -0.28 -0.92 -5.55
CA VAL A 149 0.16 -2.31 -5.54
C VAL A 149 0.99 -2.54 -4.29
N ILE A 150 0.81 -3.69 -3.65
CA ILE A 150 1.70 -4.21 -2.63
C ILE A 150 2.13 -5.63 -3.00
N VAL A 151 3.42 -5.93 -2.83
CA VAL A 151 4.02 -7.23 -3.10
C VAL A 151 4.62 -7.77 -1.81
N PRO A 152 4.17 -8.93 -1.29
CA PRO A 152 4.68 -9.48 -0.04
C PRO A 152 6.17 -9.81 -0.12
N LEU A 153 6.92 -9.51 0.94
CA LEU A 153 8.35 -9.89 1.04
C LEU A 153 8.55 -11.38 1.37
N SER A 154 7.57 -12.00 2.02
CA SER A 154 7.69 -13.33 2.62
C SER A 154 6.71 -14.35 2.02
N GLY A 155 6.69 -14.43 0.69
CA GLY A 155 5.80 -15.32 -0.06
C GLY A 155 4.34 -14.86 -0.10
N GLY A 156 3.58 -15.40 -1.05
CA GLY A 156 2.24 -14.93 -1.40
C GLY A 156 2.23 -14.25 -2.78
N SER A 157 1.12 -13.60 -3.11
CA SER A 157 0.93 -12.90 -4.38
C SER A 157 0.71 -11.42 -4.16
N ALA A 158 1.16 -10.62 -5.12
CA ALA A 158 0.88 -9.20 -5.14
C ALA A 158 -0.63 -8.93 -5.12
N ARG A 159 -1.02 -7.83 -4.47
CA ARG A 159 -2.42 -7.40 -4.35
C ARG A 159 -2.54 -5.90 -4.54
N ARG A 160 -3.74 -5.45 -4.91
CA ARG A 160 -4.07 -4.03 -5.01
C ARG A 160 -4.80 -3.58 -3.76
N LEU A 161 -4.38 -2.43 -3.23
CA LEU A 161 -5.12 -1.63 -2.27
C LEU A 161 -5.77 -0.47 -3.01
N THR A 162 -7.01 -0.14 -2.67
CA THR A 162 -7.71 1.04 -3.18
C THR A 162 -7.84 2.06 -2.07
N PHE A 163 -7.20 3.21 -2.24
CA PHE A 163 -7.34 4.38 -1.38
C PHE A 163 -8.47 5.25 -1.90
N GLY A 164 -9.50 5.43 -1.08
CA GLY A 164 -10.52 6.46 -1.29
C GLY A 164 -10.25 7.63 -0.35
N TRP A 165 -9.93 8.81 -0.90
CA TRP A 165 -9.68 9.99 -0.07
C TRP A 165 -10.99 10.56 0.44
N THR A 166 -11.11 10.73 1.75
CA THR A 166 -12.34 11.28 2.37
C THR A 166 -12.27 12.78 2.56
N ASP A 167 -11.05 13.34 2.61
CA ASP A 167 -10.75 14.76 2.50
C ASP A 167 -10.12 15.03 1.13
N GLN A 168 -10.55 16.09 0.43
CA GLN A 168 -9.95 16.50 -0.86
C GLN A 168 -8.71 17.38 -0.65
N GLU A 169 -8.02 17.19 0.47
CA GLU A 169 -6.84 17.97 0.80
C GLU A 169 -5.62 17.46 0.03
N LEU A 170 -4.66 18.36 -0.22
CA LEU A 170 -3.38 17.99 -0.81
C LEU A 170 -2.59 17.02 0.08
N HIS A 171 -2.81 17.10 1.39
CA HIS A 171 -2.21 16.26 2.42
C HIS A 171 -3.30 15.53 3.21
N PRO A 172 -3.91 14.49 2.63
CA PRO A 172 -5.06 13.82 3.23
C PRO A 172 -4.70 13.24 4.60
N ARG A 173 -5.59 13.43 5.56
CA ARG A 173 -5.45 12.87 6.93
C ARG A 173 -6.43 11.73 7.17
N LYS A 174 -7.40 11.53 6.27
CA LYS A 174 -8.41 10.48 6.39
C LYS A 174 -8.66 9.82 5.05
N CYS A 175 -8.64 8.49 5.03
CA CYS A 175 -8.92 7.73 3.82
C CYS A 175 -9.72 6.46 4.15
N SER A 176 -10.23 5.81 3.11
CA SER A 176 -10.62 4.41 3.18
C SER A 176 -9.61 3.57 2.42
N ILE A 177 -9.09 2.50 3.02
CA ILE A 177 -8.27 1.50 2.33
C ILE A 177 -9.15 0.25 2.17
N ASN A 178 -9.46 -0.12 0.93
CA ASN A 178 -10.37 -1.25 0.61
C ASN A 178 -11.73 -1.16 1.36
N GLY A 179 -12.23 0.05 1.56
CA GLY A 179 -13.52 0.31 2.23
C GLY A 179 -13.46 0.42 3.77
N VAL A 180 -12.31 0.18 4.40
CA VAL A 180 -12.11 0.38 5.84
C VAL A 180 -11.54 1.78 6.07
N ALA A 181 -12.10 2.53 7.03
CA ALA A 181 -11.67 3.90 7.33
C ALA A 181 -10.38 3.93 8.16
N PHE A 182 -9.44 4.80 7.77
CA PHE A 182 -8.17 5.03 8.43
C PHE A 182 -7.94 6.53 8.66
N VAL A 183 -7.18 6.84 9.71
CA VAL A 183 -6.67 8.17 10.01
C VAL A 183 -5.15 8.13 9.96
N LYS A 184 -4.54 9.18 9.40
CA LYS A 184 -3.09 9.35 9.34
C LYS A 184 -2.56 9.85 10.68
N GLN A 185 -1.51 9.22 11.20
CA GLN A 185 -0.78 9.63 12.40
C GLN A 185 0.24 10.73 12.09
#